data_AF-A0A920PIH3-F1
#
_entry.id   AF-A0A920PIH3-F1
#
_cell.length_a   1.000
_cell.length_b   1.000
_cell.length_c   1.000
_cell.angle_alpha   90.00
_cell.angle_beta   90.00
_cell.angle_gamma   90.00
#
_symmetry.space_group_name_H-M   'P 1'
#
loop_
_entity.id
_entity.type
_entity.pdbx_description
1 polymer ?
#
loop_
_entity_poly.entity_id
_entity_poly.type
_entity_poly.pdbx_seq_one_letter_code
_entity_poly.pdbx_strand_id
1 'polypeptide(L)'
;MQSDVFYWHGYTSIYVDNRWVKTTPAFNIELCEKFKLKPLDFNGLEDSIYHPFDLEGNQHMEYLNDRGDYIEPPIDEIRATFQSEYAGWFDGNDSVSRDFETEVELENQW
;
A
#
# COMPACT_ATOMS: atom_id res chain seq x y z
N MET A 1 -13.17 2.71 -2.04
CA MET A 1 -12.84 4.16 -2.02
C MET A 1 -13.36 4.76 -3.32
N GLN A 2 -13.97 5.95 -3.34
CA GLN A 2 -14.60 6.54 -4.55
C GLN A 2 -13.57 7.22 -5.50
N SER A 3 -12.30 6.84 -5.42
CA SER A 3 -11.20 7.35 -6.24
C SER A 3 -10.20 6.23 -6.49
N ASP A 4 -9.56 6.29 -7.65
CA ASP A 4 -8.41 5.48 -8.09
C ASP A 4 -7.07 5.95 -7.49
N VAL A 5 -7.06 7.06 -6.75
CA VAL A 5 -5.87 7.61 -6.10
C VAL A 5 -5.81 7.21 -4.64
N PHE A 6 -4.71 6.56 -4.27
CA PHE A 6 -4.34 6.33 -2.88
C PHE A 6 -3.29 7.35 -2.43
N TYR A 7 -3.72 8.39 -1.69
CA TYR A 7 -2.92 9.60 -1.46
C TYR A 7 -1.68 9.42 -0.56
N TRP A 8 -1.67 8.37 0.26
CA TRP A 8 -0.59 8.09 1.21
C TRP A 8 -0.29 6.60 1.24
N HIS A 9 0.83 6.21 0.63
CA HIS A 9 1.39 4.86 0.73
C HIS A 9 2.77 4.91 1.40
N GLY A 10 3.09 3.89 2.19
CA GLY A 10 4.33 3.80 2.95
C GLY A 10 5.15 2.59 2.52
N TYR A 11 6.45 2.80 2.39
CA TYR A 11 7.47 1.76 2.24
C TYR A 11 8.58 2.01 3.26
N THR A 12 9.45 1.03 3.43
CA THR A 12 10.61 1.10 4.33
C THR A 12 11.88 1.36 3.52
N SER A 13 12.60 2.41 3.86
CA SER A 13 13.98 2.63 3.39
C SER A 13 14.97 2.00 4.37
N ILE A 14 15.85 1.12 3.89
CA ILE A 14 16.84 0.40 4.70
C ILE A 14 18.25 0.71 4.18
N TYR A 15 19.21 0.93 5.09
CA TYR A 15 20.61 1.14 4.74
C TYR A 15 21.37 -0.20 4.77
N VAL A 16 21.79 -0.68 3.60
CA VAL A 16 22.50 -1.96 3.40
C VAL A 16 23.66 -1.73 2.43
N ASP A 17 24.83 -2.33 2.69
CA ASP A 17 26.01 -2.24 1.80
C ASP A 17 26.35 -0.82 1.33
N ASN A 18 26.29 0.13 2.27
CA ASN A 18 26.63 1.53 2.06
C ASN A 18 25.73 2.27 1.05
N ARG A 19 24.47 1.83 0.92
CA ARG A 19 23.41 2.47 0.12
C ARG A 19 22.05 2.34 0.81
N TRP A 20 21.12 3.21 0.40
CA TRP A 20 19.71 3.07 0.72
C TRP A 20 19.02 2.22 -0.34
N VAL A 21 18.18 1.29 0.11
CA VAL A 21 17.29 0.48 -0.73
C VAL A 21 15.88 0.53 -0.14
N LYS A 22 14.86 0.64 -1.00
CA LYS A 22 13.46 0.75 -0.60
C LYS A 22 12.79 -0.62 -0.68
N THR A 23 11.95 -0.95 0.30
CA THR A 23 11.22 -2.22 0.34
C THR A 23 9.84 -2.06 0.97
N THR A 24 8.86 -2.85 0.54
CA THR A 24 7.52 -2.89 1.13
C THR A 24 7.33 -4.18 1.92
N PRO A 25 7.74 -4.26 3.21
CA PRO A 25 7.70 -5.47 4.01
C PRO A 25 6.29 -5.75 4.59
N ALA A 26 5.24 -5.50 3.80
CA ALA A 26 3.85 -5.72 4.18
C ALA A 26 3.25 -7.00 3.58
N PHE A 27 3.94 -7.60 2.61
CA PHE A 27 3.47 -8.77 1.86
C PHE A 27 4.07 -10.06 2.43
N ASN A 28 3.29 -10.81 3.21
CA ASN A 28 3.62 -12.21 3.51
C ASN A 28 3.04 -13.15 2.46
N ILE A 29 3.64 -14.32 2.32
CA ILE A 29 3.32 -15.28 1.25
C ILE A 29 1.85 -15.70 1.29
N GLU A 30 1.30 -15.96 2.48
CA GLU A 30 -0.09 -16.39 2.63
C GLU A 30 -1.08 -15.30 2.18
N LEU A 31 -0.74 -14.02 2.39
CA LEU A 31 -1.55 -12.89 1.92
C LEU A 31 -1.45 -12.74 0.41
N CYS A 32 -0.23 -12.84 -0.14
CA CYS A 32 -0.01 -12.82 -1.58
C CYS A 32 -0.81 -13.91 -2.30
N GLU A 33 -0.80 -15.13 -1.78
CA GLU A 33 -1.59 -16.24 -2.34
C GLU A 33 -3.10 -15.94 -2.30
N LYS A 34 -3.61 -15.40 -1.19
CA LYS A 34 -5.03 -15.03 -1.04
C LYS A 34 -5.46 -13.93 -2.01
N PHE A 35 -4.64 -12.92 -2.22
CA PHE A 35 -4.94 -11.79 -3.12
C PHE A 35 -4.47 -12.02 -4.56
N LYS A 36 -3.99 -13.23 -4.89
CA LYS A 36 -3.39 -13.55 -6.19
C LYS A 36 -2.31 -12.54 -6.61
N LEU A 37 -1.53 -12.06 -5.65
CA LEU A 37 -0.40 -11.17 -5.85
C LEU A 37 0.89 -11.97 -5.82
N LYS A 38 1.94 -11.47 -6.49
CA LYS A 38 3.29 -11.99 -6.29
C LYS A 38 3.86 -11.42 -4.99
N PRO A 39 4.55 -12.22 -4.17
CA PRO A 39 5.42 -11.68 -3.14
C PRO A 39 6.45 -10.73 -3.76
N LEU A 40 6.81 -9.68 -3.02
CA LEU A 40 7.92 -8.81 -3.39
C LEU A 40 9.22 -9.45 -2.89
N ASP A 41 10.03 -9.97 -3.82
CA ASP A 41 11.35 -10.46 -3.48
C ASP A 41 12.28 -9.28 -3.15
N PHE A 42 13.01 -9.40 -2.05
CA PHE A 42 13.99 -8.41 -1.62
C PHE A 42 15.37 -9.05 -1.53
N ASN A 43 16.26 -8.67 -2.44
CA ASN A 43 17.63 -9.18 -2.49
C ASN A 43 18.63 -8.30 -1.72
N GLY A 44 18.19 -7.19 -1.12
CA GLY A 44 19.05 -6.21 -0.46
C GLY A 44 19.88 -5.34 -1.41
N LEU A 45 19.69 -5.50 -2.73
CA LEU A 45 20.47 -4.82 -3.75
C LEU A 45 19.66 -3.83 -4.59
N GLU A 46 18.37 -4.08 -4.78
CA GLU A 46 17.50 -3.27 -5.61
C GLU A 46 16.23 -2.91 -4.84
N ASP A 47 15.57 -1.85 -5.27
CA ASP A 47 14.30 -1.45 -4.68
C ASP A 47 13.23 -2.51 -4.96
N SER A 48 12.44 -2.84 -3.94
CA SER A 48 11.35 -3.81 -4.00
C SER A 48 10.09 -3.22 -3.37
N ILE A 49 9.50 -2.24 -4.06
CA ILE A 49 8.46 -1.36 -3.51
C ILE A 49 7.04 -1.67 -3.98
N TYR A 50 6.87 -2.27 -5.17
CA TYR A 50 5.56 -2.70 -5.70
C TYR A 50 5.75 -3.54 -6.98
N HIS A 51 4.71 -4.29 -7.34
CA HIS A 51 4.59 -4.91 -8.66
C HIS A 51 3.83 -3.95 -9.58
N PRO A 52 4.45 -3.39 -10.64
CA PRO A 52 3.74 -2.51 -11.55
C PRO A 52 2.64 -3.22 -12.36
N PHE A 53 2.68 -4.55 -12.41
CA PHE A 53 1.72 -5.38 -13.12
C PHE A 53 1.18 -6.51 -12.25
N ASP A 54 -0.08 -6.88 -12.45
CA ASP A 54 -0.69 -8.06 -11.86
C ASP A 54 -0.21 -9.36 -12.53
N LEU A 55 -0.79 -10.51 -12.15
CA LEU A 55 -0.46 -11.82 -12.75
C LEU A 55 -0.87 -11.94 -14.22
N GLU A 56 -1.80 -11.12 -14.69
CA GLU A 56 -2.33 -11.12 -16.06
C GLU A 56 -1.63 -10.08 -16.95
N GLY A 57 -0.76 -9.25 -16.37
CA GLY A 57 0.02 -8.21 -17.06
C GLY A 57 -0.68 -6.84 -17.12
N ASN A 58 -1.78 -6.64 -16.40
CA ASN A 58 -2.44 -5.34 -16.31
C ASN A 58 -1.69 -4.44 -15.33
N GLN A 59 -1.65 -3.13 -15.60
CA GLN A 59 -1.09 -2.17 -14.66
C GLN A 59 -1.87 -2.20 -13.35
N HIS A 60 -1.17 -2.48 -12.25
CA HIS A 60 -1.80 -2.69 -10.95
C HIS A 60 -1.71 -1.45 -10.05
N MET A 61 -0.55 -0.78 -10.03
CA MET A 61 -0.32 0.40 -9.20
C MET A 61 0.79 1.29 -9.78
N GLU A 62 0.67 2.60 -9.65
CA GLU A 62 1.68 3.59 -10.02
C GLU A 62 1.89 4.58 -8.88
N TYR A 63 3.15 4.88 -8.54
CA TYR A 63 3.47 5.98 -7.63
C TYR A 63 3.37 7.31 -8.38
N LEU A 64 2.31 8.06 -8.10
CA LEU A 64 2.06 9.36 -8.73
C LEU A 64 2.92 10.49 -8.13
N ASN A 65 3.31 10.39 -6.86
CA ASN A 65 4.07 11.42 -6.18
C ASN A 65 4.96 10.84 -5.07
N ASP A 66 6.22 11.29 -5.00
CA ASP A 66 7.14 10.95 -3.90
C ASP A 66 7.07 12.04 -2.82
N ARG A 67 6.78 11.63 -1.58
CA ARG A 67 6.68 12.52 -0.41
C ARG A 67 7.93 12.50 0.47
N GLY A 68 8.93 11.71 0.11
CA GLY A 68 10.20 11.56 0.83
C GLY A 68 10.14 10.58 2.01
N ASP A 69 11.27 10.47 2.69
CA ASP A 69 11.45 9.60 3.85
C ASP A 69 11.19 10.34 5.17
N TYR A 70 10.46 9.70 6.08
CA TYR A 70 10.18 10.21 7.40
C TYR A 70 10.66 9.22 8.45
N ILE A 71 11.29 9.73 9.51
CA ILE A 71 11.65 8.91 10.69
C ILE A 71 10.39 8.47 11.42
N GLU A 72 9.42 9.38 11.55
CA GLU A 72 8.11 9.15 12.15
C GLU A 72 7.02 9.51 11.14
N PRO A 73 5.94 8.70 11.01
CA PRO A 73 4.88 9.00 10.06
C PRO A 73 4.26 10.39 10.29
N PRO A 74 4.07 11.23 9.26
CA PRO A 74 3.45 12.55 9.38
C PRO A 74 1.93 12.44 9.53
N ILE A 75 1.47 11.93 10.67
CA ILE A 75 0.07 11.56 10.92
C ILE A 75 -0.90 12.73 10.69
N ASP A 76 -0.51 13.95 11.06
CA ASP A 76 -1.40 15.11 10.92
C ASP A 76 -1.60 15.50 9.46
N GLU A 77 -0.58 15.38 8.61
CA GLU A 77 -0.67 15.62 7.16
C GLU A 77 -1.50 14.54 6.45
N ILE A 78 -1.30 13.28 6.85
CA ILE A 78 -2.10 12.13 6.38
C ILE A 78 -3.57 12.39 6.69
N ARG A 79 -3.89 12.72 7.94
CA ARG A 79 -5.27 13.00 8.38
C ARG A 79 -5.88 14.18 7.62
N ALA A 80 -5.14 15.27 7.46
CA ALA A 80 -5.61 16.45 6.73
C ALA A 80 -5.93 16.12 5.27
N THR A 81 -5.06 15.36 4.60
CA THR A 81 -5.28 14.92 3.21
C THR A 81 -6.50 14.01 3.11
N PHE A 82 -6.65 13.07 4.05
CA PHE A 82 -7.79 12.16 4.03
C PHE A 82 -9.11 12.89 4.27
N GLN A 83 -9.13 13.93 5.09
CA GLN A 83 -10.30 14.78 5.29
C GLN A 83 -10.66 15.60 4.04
N SER A 84 -9.68 16.04 3.25
CA SER A 84 -9.95 16.82 2.03
C SER A 84 -10.34 15.95 0.84
N GLU A 85 -9.66 14.82 0.64
CA GLU A 85 -9.77 14.03 -0.58
C GLU A 85 -10.80 12.89 -0.50
N TYR A 86 -11.03 12.35 0.70
CA TYR A 86 -11.98 11.25 0.91
C TYR A 86 -13.22 11.74 1.67
N ALA A 87 -14.12 12.42 0.95
CA ALA A 87 -15.39 12.88 1.49
C ALA A 87 -16.17 11.71 2.13
N GLY A 88 -16.59 11.86 3.40
CA GLY A 88 -17.36 10.87 4.15
C GLY A 88 -16.55 9.84 4.94
N TRP A 89 -15.21 9.85 4.89
CA TRP A 89 -14.41 8.84 5.60
C TRP A 89 -14.40 9.03 7.14
N PHE A 90 -14.72 10.24 7.63
CA PHE A 90 -14.76 10.59 9.05
C PHE A 90 -16.19 10.68 9.63
N ASP A 91 -17.21 10.21 8.93
CA ASP A 91 -18.55 10.09 9.51
C ASP A 91 -18.50 8.98 10.58
N GLY A 92 -18.23 9.39 11.82
CA GLY A 92 -17.94 8.56 13.00
C GLY A 92 -19.09 7.69 13.51
N ASN A 93 -19.89 7.12 12.61
CA ASN A 93 -21.01 6.24 12.91
C ASN A 93 -20.83 4.80 12.38
N ASP A 94 -19.77 4.52 11.62
CA ASP A 94 -19.46 3.15 11.25
C ASP A 94 -18.62 2.51 12.35
N SER A 95 -19.27 1.75 13.23
CA SER A 95 -18.60 0.63 13.90
C SER A 95 -18.23 -0.37 12.81
N VAL A 96 -17.04 -0.19 12.26
CA VAL A 96 -16.52 -1.01 11.17
C VAL A 96 -16.23 -2.42 11.71
N SER A 97 -17.26 -3.28 11.71
CA SER A 97 -17.10 -4.73 11.79
C SER A 97 -16.66 -5.21 10.40
N ARG A 98 -15.38 -5.01 10.07
CA ARG A 98 -14.78 -5.56 8.84
C ARG A 98 -14.23 -6.93 9.15
N ASP A 99 -14.91 -7.95 8.64
CA ASP A 99 -14.32 -9.27 8.52
C ASP A 99 -13.37 -9.26 7.33
N PHE A 100 -12.07 -9.34 7.64
CA PHE A 100 -11.00 -9.32 6.65
C PHE A 100 -11.21 -10.37 5.56
N GLU A 101 -11.72 -11.56 5.90
CA GLU A 101 -11.92 -12.64 4.93
C GLU A 101 -13.00 -12.27 3.90
N THR A 102 -14.12 -11.71 4.36
CA THR A 102 -15.19 -11.22 3.48
C THR A 102 -14.71 -10.11 2.53
N GLU A 103 -13.80 -9.22 2.97
CA GLU A 103 -13.24 -8.17 2.11
C GLU A 103 -12.31 -8.73 1.03
N VAL A 104 -11.46 -9.70 1.39
CA VAL A 104 -10.56 -10.39 0.45
C VAL A 104 -11.35 -11.07 -0.68
N GLU A 105 -12.47 -11.71 -0.35
CA GLU A 105 -13.33 -12.38 -1.34
C GLU A 105 -13.99 -11.40 -2.31
N LEU A 106 -14.34 -10.19 -1.85
CA LEU A 106 -14.95 -9.15 -2.67
C LEU A 106 -13.92 -8.48 -3.60
N GLU A 107 -12.69 -8.25 -3.14
CA GLU A 107 -11.64 -7.64 -3.95
C GLU A 107 -11.13 -8.58 -5.06
N ASN A 108 -11.10 -9.89 -4.82
CA ASN A 108 -10.68 -10.90 -5.80
C ASN A 108 -11.68 -11.19 -6.93
N GLN A 109 -12.87 -10.55 -6.92
CA GLN A 109 -13.93 -10.76 -7.92
C GLN A 109 -13.86 -9.79 -9.11
N TRP A 110 -12.90 -8.86 -9.10
CA TRP A 110 -12.67 -7.88 -10.16
C TRP A 110 -11.51 -8.27 -11.06
#